data_AF-A0A7S0LIJ5-F1
#
_entry.id   AF-A0A7S0LIJ5-F1
#
_cell.length_a   1.000
_cell.length_b   1.000
_cell.length_c   1.000
_cell.angle_alpha   90.00
_cell.angle_beta   90.00
_cell.angle_gamma   90.00
#
_symmetry.space_group_name_H-M   'P 1'
#
loop_
_entity.id
_entity.type
_entity.pdbx_description
1 polymer ?
#
loop_
_entity_poly.entity_id
_entity_poly.type
_entity_poly.pdbx_seq_one_letter_code
_entity_poly.pdbx_strand_id
1 'polypeptide(L)'
;MEEWSSPPRAPPRIAAKQRAALWRRCAFSSASPFVPGYYSRLLTKSLSGGIPIDTSRQIEKDLHRTFGSVRGVRLSQSEAMPSLRNVLRAYALHNPDVGYCQSMNFVAAVLLLVVDEEGAFYCLAAVVEQLLSGHFSSNMAMSLVDQQVLRELLSHEEGELMAHLETLQVAPAIVT
;
A
#
# COMPACT_ATOMS: atom_id res chain seq x y z
N MET A 1 -25.17 12.90 -23.10
CA MET A 1 -24.09 11.93 -23.32
C MET A 1 -22.85 12.78 -23.52
N GLU A 2 -22.16 13.10 -22.43
CA GLU A 2 -20.97 13.96 -22.48
C GLU A 2 -19.86 13.19 -23.21
N GLU A 3 -19.36 13.76 -24.31
CA GLU A 3 -18.20 13.24 -25.04
C GLU A 3 -17.02 13.16 -24.07
N TRP A 4 -16.54 11.94 -23.84
CA TRP A 4 -15.25 11.70 -23.18
C TRP A 4 -14.16 12.38 -24.01
N SER A 5 -13.83 13.61 -23.61
CA SER A 5 -12.75 14.38 -24.22
C SER A 5 -11.44 13.69 -23.87
N SER A 6 -10.46 13.74 -24.78
CA SER A 6 -9.18 13.01 -24.65
C SER A 6 -8.60 13.08 -23.23
N PRO A 7 -8.06 11.97 -22.70
CA PRO A 7 -7.60 11.92 -21.31
C PRO A 7 -6.58 13.02 -21.05
N PRO A 8 -6.65 13.68 -19.87
CA PRO A 8 -5.75 14.78 -19.53
C PRO A 8 -4.30 14.33 -19.66
N ARG A 9 -3.44 15.19 -20.22
CA ARG A 9 -2.00 14.92 -20.35
C ARG A 9 -1.45 14.52 -18.98
N ALA A 10 -0.75 13.39 -18.94
CA ALA A 10 -0.13 12.91 -17.71
C ALA A 10 0.73 14.02 -17.09
N PRO A 11 0.60 14.26 -15.77
CA PRO A 11 1.41 15.28 -15.10
C PRO A 11 2.90 14.98 -15.28
N PRO A 12 3.76 16.01 -15.32
CA PRO A 12 5.19 15.82 -15.50
C PRO A 12 5.77 14.91 -14.40
N ARG A 13 6.66 13.99 -14.79
CA ARG A 13 7.28 13.04 -13.86
C ARG A 13 8.07 13.79 -12.79
N ILE A 14 7.78 13.50 -11.53
CA ILE A 14 8.54 14.06 -10.38
C ILE A 14 9.95 13.47 -10.36
N ALA A 15 10.96 14.34 -10.34
CA ALA A 15 12.37 13.94 -10.27
C ALA A 15 12.64 13.16 -8.97
N ALA A 16 13.45 12.09 -9.05
CA ALA A 16 13.71 11.18 -7.92
C ALA A 16 14.14 11.93 -6.64
N LYS A 17 15.02 12.93 -6.78
CA LYS A 17 15.52 13.76 -5.68
C LYS A 17 14.45 14.55 -4.92
N GLN A 18 13.28 14.79 -5.53
CA GLN A 18 12.18 15.54 -4.93
C GLN A 18 11.13 14.65 -4.27
N ARG A 19 11.08 13.35 -4.62
CA ARG A 19 10.02 12.43 -4.19
C ARG A 19 9.94 12.29 -2.68
N ALA A 20 11.09 12.11 -2.02
CA ALA A 20 11.15 11.93 -0.56
C ALA A 20 10.47 13.08 0.19
N ALA A 21 10.82 14.32 -0.15
CA ALA A 21 10.26 15.51 0.47
C ALA A 21 8.76 15.68 0.15
N LEU A 22 8.36 15.42 -1.10
CA LEU A 22 6.97 15.55 -1.52
C LEU A 22 6.07 14.49 -0.88
N TRP A 23 6.49 13.23 -0.86
CA TRP A 23 5.70 12.14 -0.27
C TRP A 23 5.47 12.36 1.22
N ARG A 24 6.50 12.79 1.96
CA ARG A 24 6.34 13.21 3.36
C ARG A 24 5.34 14.34 3.52
N ARG A 25 5.45 15.39 2.70
CA ARG A 25 4.52 16.53 2.77
C ARG A 25 3.08 16.09 2.52
N CYS A 26 2.86 15.23 1.52
CA CYS A 26 1.53 14.68 1.27
C CYS A 26 1.04 13.83 2.44
N ALA A 27 1.89 12.99 3.03
CA ALA A 27 1.54 12.14 4.16
C ALA A 27 1.30 12.94 5.47
N PHE A 28 2.00 14.06 5.68
CA PHE A 28 1.85 14.86 6.89
C PHE A 28 0.72 15.89 6.81
N SER A 29 0.27 16.24 5.60
CA SER A 29 -0.89 17.11 5.36
C SER A 29 -2.23 16.38 5.56
N SER A 30 -2.19 15.20 6.17
CA SER A 30 -3.18 14.13 6.02
C SER A 30 -3.64 13.66 7.42
N ALA A 31 -4.59 12.73 7.50
CA ALA A 31 -5.28 12.26 8.72
C ALA A 31 -4.38 11.86 9.91
N SER A 32 -3.12 11.48 9.68
CA SER A 32 -2.13 11.20 10.73
C SER A 32 -1.02 12.26 10.71
N PRO A 33 -1.22 13.42 11.36
CA PRO A 33 -0.23 14.49 11.37
C PRO A 33 1.06 13.99 12.01
N PHE A 34 2.20 14.50 11.53
CA PHE A 34 3.48 14.14 12.11
C PHE A 34 3.53 14.54 13.59
N VAL A 35 3.69 13.56 14.48
CA VAL A 35 3.85 13.77 15.91
C VAL A 35 5.25 13.30 16.33
N PRO A 36 6.14 14.20 16.79
CA PRO A 36 7.48 13.83 17.22
C PRO A 36 7.51 12.67 18.22
N GLY A 37 8.35 11.67 17.93
CA GLY A 37 8.56 10.49 18.78
C GLY A 37 7.38 9.51 18.82
N TYR A 38 6.31 9.73 18.06
CA TYR A 38 5.17 8.83 18.03
C TYR A 38 5.54 7.46 17.47
N TYR A 39 6.24 7.45 16.33
CA TYR A 39 6.76 6.23 15.72
C TYR A 39 7.68 5.46 16.68
N SER A 40 8.61 6.18 17.35
CA SER A 40 9.51 5.58 18.33
C SER A 40 8.76 4.89 19.48
N ARG A 41 7.67 5.50 19.99
CA ARG A 41 6.83 4.88 21.04
C ARG A 41 6.15 3.60 20.55
N LEU A 42 5.65 3.59 19.31
CA LEU A 42 5.07 2.39 18.69
C LEU A 42 6.10 1.28 18.53
N LEU A 43 7.34 1.61 18.16
CA LEU A 43 8.43 0.63 18.08
C LEU A 43 8.77 0.03 19.45
N THR A 44 8.91 0.87 20.49
CA THR A 44 9.13 0.37 21.85
C THR A 44 8.02 -0.59 22.27
N LYS A 45 6.76 -0.24 22.00
CA LYS A 45 5.60 -1.08 22.30
C LYS A 45 5.63 -2.40 21.53
N SER A 46 5.96 -2.36 20.24
CA SER A 46 6.11 -3.53 19.37
C SER A 46 7.19 -4.49 19.89
N LEU A 47 8.35 -3.97 20.30
CA LEU A 47 9.46 -4.76 20.84
C LEU A 47 9.12 -5.39 22.20
N SER A 48 8.30 -4.72 23.02
CA SER A 48 7.79 -5.26 24.29
C SER A 48 6.65 -6.27 24.16
N GLY A 49 6.34 -6.74 22.94
CA GLY A 49 5.31 -7.75 22.71
C GLY A 49 3.89 -7.21 22.60
N GLY A 50 3.72 -5.91 22.30
CA GLY A 50 2.39 -5.30 22.17
C GLY A 50 1.61 -5.69 20.91
N ILE A 51 2.21 -6.45 19.99
CA ILE A 51 1.62 -6.90 18.72
C ILE A 51 0.91 -8.24 18.93
N PRO A 52 -0.34 -8.42 18.47
CA PRO A 52 -1.00 -9.72 18.48
C PRO A 52 -0.16 -10.81 17.78
N ILE A 53 -0.11 -12.00 18.36
CA ILE A 53 0.75 -13.10 17.88
C ILE A 53 0.49 -13.43 16.41
N ASP A 54 -0.78 -13.47 15.99
CA ASP A 54 -1.16 -13.80 14.62
C ASP A 54 -0.72 -12.72 13.63
N THR A 55 -0.90 -11.44 13.99
CA THR A 55 -0.38 -10.30 13.22
C THR A 55 1.14 -10.39 13.05
N SER A 56 1.87 -10.67 14.15
CA SER A 56 3.33 -10.83 14.10
C SER A 56 3.72 -11.99 13.18
N ARG A 57 3.02 -13.12 13.24
CA ARG A 57 3.29 -14.30 12.40
C ARG A 57 3.05 -14.00 10.92
N GLN A 58 1.99 -13.29 10.59
CA GLN A 58 1.68 -12.87 9.22
C GLN A 58 2.75 -11.92 8.67
N ILE A 59 3.17 -10.92 9.45
CA ILE A 59 4.25 -10.01 9.08
C ILE A 59 5.53 -10.80 8.80
N GLU A 60 5.99 -11.67 9.71
CA GLU A 60 7.22 -12.44 9.49
C GLU A 60 7.15 -13.33 8.25
N LYS A 61 5.99 -13.98 8.00
CA LYS A 61 5.78 -14.76 6.77
C LYS A 61 5.95 -13.90 5.51
N ASP A 62 5.49 -12.67 5.55
CA ASP A 62 5.49 -11.77 4.39
C ASP A 62 6.84 -11.12 4.13
N LEU A 63 7.63 -10.85 5.17
CA LEU A 63 8.97 -10.28 5.03
C LEU A 63 9.86 -11.12 4.10
N HIS A 64 9.81 -12.45 4.23
CA HIS A 64 10.65 -13.36 3.44
C HIS A 64 10.31 -13.32 1.94
N ARG A 65 9.02 -13.22 1.58
CA ARG A 65 8.57 -13.18 0.18
C ARG A 65 8.66 -11.80 -0.48
N THR A 66 8.71 -10.73 0.32
CA THR A 66 8.76 -9.34 -0.18
C THR A 66 10.06 -9.06 -0.92
N PHE A 67 11.20 -9.37 -0.30
CA PHE A 67 12.52 -9.04 -0.85
C PHE A 67 12.98 -9.92 -2.01
N GLY A 68 12.36 -11.09 -2.21
CA GLY A 68 12.59 -11.91 -3.41
C GLY A 68 11.94 -11.33 -4.68
N SER A 69 10.95 -10.44 -4.52
CA SER A 69 10.09 -9.98 -5.61
C SER A 69 10.33 -8.53 -6.03
N VAL A 70 10.88 -7.68 -5.14
CA VAL A 70 11.12 -6.26 -5.44
C VAL A 70 12.49 -6.09 -6.13
N ARG A 71 12.48 -5.95 -7.47
CA ARG A 71 13.68 -5.59 -8.24
C ARG A 71 14.00 -4.10 -8.07
N GLY A 72 15.27 -3.76 -7.79
CA GLY A 72 15.73 -2.37 -7.70
C GLY A 72 15.95 -1.83 -6.27
N VAL A 73 15.79 -2.66 -5.24
CA VAL A 73 16.24 -2.33 -3.88
C VAL A 73 17.76 -2.26 -3.86
N ARG A 74 18.32 -1.07 -3.62
CA ARG A 74 19.78 -0.85 -3.48
C ARG A 74 20.37 -1.36 -2.15
N LEU A 75 19.51 -1.76 -1.22
CA LEU A 75 19.88 -2.25 0.10
C LEU A 75 19.96 -3.77 0.10
N SER A 76 20.93 -4.33 0.83
CA SER A 76 20.94 -5.77 1.05
C SER A 76 19.68 -6.19 1.82
N GLN A 77 19.20 -7.42 1.58
CA GLN A 77 18.03 -7.96 2.27
C GLN A 77 18.18 -7.89 3.80
N SER A 78 19.41 -8.04 4.32
CA SER A 78 19.73 -7.91 5.75
C SER A 78 19.56 -6.51 6.31
N GLU A 79 19.75 -5.47 5.48
CA GLU A 79 19.62 -4.07 5.90
C GLU A 79 18.17 -3.57 5.83
N ALA A 80 17.41 -3.99 4.82
CA ALA A 80 16.05 -3.48 4.60
C ALA A 80 14.97 -4.22 5.38
N MET A 81 15.19 -5.49 5.72
CA MET A 81 14.19 -6.32 6.42
C MET A 81 13.85 -5.82 7.84
N PRO A 82 14.81 -5.37 8.68
CA PRO A 82 14.49 -4.77 9.97
C PRO A 82 13.58 -3.55 9.84
N SER A 83 13.85 -2.63 8.91
CA SER A 83 13.02 -1.44 8.71
C SER A 83 11.63 -1.77 8.21
N LEU A 84 11.50 -2.72 7.28
CA LEU A 84 10.18 -3.17 6.82
C LEU A 84 9.37 -3.78 7.97
N ARG A 85 10.00 -4.63 8.80
CA ARG A 85 9.36 -5.21 9.98
C ARG A 85 8.88 -4.12 10.95
N ASN A 86 9.73 -3.15 11.24
CA ASN A 86 9.43 -2.06 12.15
C ASN A 86 8.23 -1.23 11.69
N VAL A 87 8.22 -0.83 10.42
CA VAL A 87 7.12 -0.06 9.82
C VAL A 87 5.80 -0.82 9.88
N LEU A 88 5.77 -2.08 9.47
CA LEU A 88 4.55 -2.89 9.46
C LEU A 88 4.00 -3.15 10.86
N ARG A 89 4.89 -3.43 11.83
CA ARG A 89 4.49 -3.60 13.23
C ARG A 89 3.99 -2.30 13.84
N ALA A 90 4.68 -1.19 13.61
CA ALA A 90 4.24 0.11 14.08
C ALA A 90 2.86 0.48 13.50
N TYR A 91 2.63 0.21 12.21
CA TYR A 91 1.33 0.44 11.58
C TYR A 91 0.22 -0.42 12.20
N ALA A 92 0.46 -1.72 12.42
CA ALA A 92 -0.53 -2.58 13.06
C ALA A 92 -0.91 -2.14 14.48
N LEU A 93 0.00 -1.47 15.20
CA LEU A 93 -0.29 -0.84 16.50
C LEU A 93 -0.97 0.53 16.38
N HIS A 94 -0.69 1.25 15.29
CA HIS A 94 -1.25 2.57 15.01
C HIS A 94 -2.75 2.48 14.79
N ASN A 95 -3.18 1.50 14.00
CA ASN A 95 -4.56 1.29 13.63
C ASN A 95 -4.95 -0.19 13.83
N PRO A 96 -5.32 -0.59 15.06
CA PRO A 96 -5.65 -1.99 15.38
C PRO A 96 -6.89 -2.52 14.64
N ASP A 97 -7.81 -1.65 14.23
CA ASP A 97 -9.03 -2.05 13.50
C ASP A 97 -8.70 -2.59 12.11
N VAL A 98 -7.68 -2.02 11.46
CA VAL A 98 -7.09 -2.55 10.21
C VAL A 98 -6.04 -3.61 10.51
N GLY A 99 -5.18 -3.36 11.51
CA GLY A 99 -4.06 -4.21 11.88
C GLY A 99 -3.04 -4.35 10.75
N TYR A 100 -2.74 -5.59 10.38
CA TYR A 100 -1.92 -5.90 9.22
C TYR A 100 -2.76 -6.65 8.18
N CYS A 101 -2.89 -6.04 6.99
CA CYS A 101 -3.47 -6.71 5.84
C CYS A 101 -2.35 -7.17 4.89
N GLN A 102 -2.49 -8.38 4.37
CA GLN A 102 -1.63 -8.88 3.29
C GLN A 102 -1.61 -7.88 2.13
N SER A 103 -0.45 -7.68 1.51
CA SER A 103 -0.09 -6.66 0.51
C SER A 103 0.53 -5.36 1.06
N MET A 104 0.27 -5.02 2.34
CA MET A 104 0.89 -3.84 2.97
C MET A 104 2.41 -3.92 2.97
N ASN A 105 2.98 -5.13 3.06
CA ASN A 105 4.42 -5.39 2.97
C ASN A 105 5.05 -4.85 1.68
N PHE A 106 4.37 -4.97 0.53
CA PHE A 106 4.89 -4.46 -0.75
C PHE A 106 4.81 -2.94 -0.81
N VAL A 107 3.69 -2.36 -0.35
CA VAL A 107 3.53 -0.90 -0.27
C VAL A 107 4.63 -0.29 0.61
N ALA A 108 4.79 -0.81 1.83
CA ALA A 108 5.82 -0.36 2.75
C ALA A 108 7.24 -0.52 2.20
N ALA A 109 7.53 -1.64 1.51
CA ALA A 109 8.83 -1.85 0.88
C ALA A 109 9.11 -0.81 -0.21
N VAL A 110 8.13 -0.45 -1.04
CA VAL A 110 8.28 0.60 -2.06
C VAL A 110 8.47 1.97 -1.42
N LEU A 111 7.76 2.28 -0.33
CA LEU A 111 7.92 3.52 0.41
C LEU A 111 9.35 3.67 0.98
N LEU A 112 9.91 2.58 1.53
CA LEU A 112 11.29 2.53 2.05
C LEU A 112 12.37 2.74 0.98
N LEU A 113 12.04 2.68 -0.31
CA LEU A 113 12.97 3.05 -1.39
C LEU A 113 13.07 4.55 -1.60
N VAL A 114 12.14 5.33 -1.05
CA VAL A 114 11.97 6.75 -1.34
C VAL A 114 12.12 7.62 -0.10
N VAL A 115 11.65 7.16 1.05
CA VAL A 115 11.71 7.87 2.33
C VAL A 115 12.45 7.04 3.38
N ASP A 116 12.84 7.66 4.50
CA ASP A 116 13.38 6.92 5.63
C ASP A 116 12.29 6.09 6.34
N GLU A 117 12.70 5.32 7.34
CA GLU A 117 11.81 4.39 8.05
C GLU A 117 10.59 5.08 8.68
N GLU A 118 10.78 6.17 9.43
CA GLU A 118 9.67 6.90 10.04
C GLU A 118 8.78 7.56 8.97
N GLY A 119 9.37 8.12 7.92
CA GLY A 119 8.62 8.66 6.78
C GLY A 119 7.78 7.59 6.09
N ALA A 120 8.30 6.37 5.94
CA ALA A 120 7.59 5.25 5.33
C ALA A 120 6.37 4.86 6.18
N PHE A 121 6.48 4.89 7.51
CA PHE A 121 5.35 4.66 8.41
C PHE A 121 4.21 5.67 8.18
N TYR A 122 4.49 6.97 8.19
CA TYR A 122 3.46 7.98 7.96
C TYR A 122 2.89 7.93 6.54
N CYS A 123 3.73 7.67 5.54
CA CYS A 123 3.26 7.46 4.17
C CYS A 123 2.34 6.24 4.07
N LEU A 124 2.65 5.14 4.76
CA LEU A 124 1.81 3.95 4.77
C LEU A 124 0.46 4.26 5.42
N ALA A 125 0.44 4.96 6.55
CA ALA A 125 -0.80 5.39 7.18
C ALA A 125 -1.65 6.27 6.25
N ALA A 126 -1.03 7.23 5.56
CA ALA A 126 -1.73 8.06 4.59
C ALA A 126 -2.32 7.24 3.42
N VAL A 127 -1.57 6.25 2.91
CA VAL A 127 -2.07 5.36 1.86
C VAL A 127 -3.27 4.56 2.33
N VAL A 128 -3.16 3.88 3.48
CA VAL A 128 -4.19 2.96 3.96
C VAL A 128 -5.45 3.69 4.42
N GLU A 129 -5.30 4.83 5.08
CA GLU A 129 -6.42 5.46 5.80
C GLU A 129 -7.14 6.51 4.95
N GLN A 130 -6.47 7.06 3.93
CA GLN A 130 -7.01 8.14 3.11
C GLN A 130 -7.07 7.79 1.63
N LEU A 131 -5.94 7.42 1.02
CA LEU A 131 -5.92 7.16 -0.42
C LEU A 131 -6.71 5.91 -0.78
N LEU A 132 -6.57 4.86 0.02
CA LEU A 132 -7.18 3.55 -0.16
C LEU A 132 -8.06 3.19 1.04
N SER A 133 -8.74 4.18 1.60
CA SER A 133 -9.63 3.99 2.75
C SER A 133 -10.61 2.84 2.48
N GLY A 134 -10.75 1.91 3.43
CA GLY A 134 -11.60 0.73 3.31
C GLY A 134 -11.08 -0.41 2.43
N HIS A 135 -10.02 -0.23 1.62
CA HIS A 135 -9.49 -1.28 0.74
C HIS A 135 -8.71 -2.36 1.49
N PHE A 136 -8.15 -2.02 2.65
CA PHE A 136 -7.46 -2.96 3.53
C PHE A 136 -8.38 -3.56 4.61
N SER A 137 -9.70 -3.38 4.48
CA SER A 137 -10.66 -3.99 5.38
C SER A 137 -10.75 -5.51 5.17
N SER A 138 -11.12 -6.24 6.23
CA SER A 138 -11.21 -7.70 6.20
C SER A 138 -12.29 -8.24 5.26
N ASN A 139 -13.32 -7.44 4.94
CA ASN A 139 -14.40 -7.83 4.03
C ASN A 139 -14.12 -7.47 2.56
N MET A 140 -12.98 -6.80 2.28
CA MET A 140 -12.56 -6.40 0.94
C MET A 140 -13.63 -5.60 0.16
N ALA A 141 -14.56 -4.94 0.85
CA ALA A 141 -15.73 -4.34 0.20
C ALA A 141 -15.34 -3.32 -0.89
N MET A 142 -14.37 -2.46 -0.62
CA MET A 142 -13.90 -1.48 -1.60
C MET A 142 -13.19 -2.13 -2.78
N SER A 143 -12.41 -3.20 -2.54
CA SER A 143 -11.80 -3.95 -3.64
C SER A 143 -12.85 -4.60 -4.55
N LEU A 144 -13.95 -5.11 -3.98
CA LEU A 144 -15.06 -5.66 -4.78
C LEU A 144 -15.76 -4.57 -5.61
N VAL A 145 -15.89 -3.36 -5.06
CA VAL A 145 -16.39 -2.20 -5.82
C VAL A 145 -15.46 -1.88 -7.00
N ASP A 146 -14.15 -1.81 -6.77
CA ASP A 146 -13.17 -1.55 -7.84
C ASP A 146 -13.23 -2.62 -8.94
N GLN A 147 -13.42 -3.89 -8.58
CA GLN A 147 -13.57 -4.98 -9.56
C GLN A 147 -14.80 -4.79 -10.44
N GLN A 148 -15.90 -4.29 -9.88
CA GLN A 148 -17.12 -4.00 -10.63
C GLN A 148 -16.94 -2.79 -11.56
N VAL A 149 -16.31 -1.72 -11.07
CA VAL A 149 -15.98 -0.55 -11.89
C VAL A 149 -15.07 -0.93 -13.05
N LEU A 150 -14.04 -1.76 -12.80
CA LEU A 150 -13.14 -2.26 -13.85
C LEU A 150 -13.91 -3.06 -14.91
N ARG A 151 -14.85 -3.91 -14.50
CA ARG A 151 -15.71 -4.67 -15.43
C ARG A 151 -16.53 -3.74 -16.30
N GLU A 152 -17.15 -2.71 -15.73
CA GLU A 152 -17.97 -1.74 -16.46
C GLU A 152 -17.14 -0.95 -17.47
N LEU A 153 -15.98 -0.45 -17.05
CA LEU A 153 -15.05 0.25 -17.95
C LEU A 153 -14.56 -0.66 -19.08
N LEU A 154 -14.18 -1.90 -18.77
CA LEU A 154 -13.72 -2.84 -19.80
C LEU A 154 -14.83 -3.20 -20.79
N SER A 155 -16.07 -3.31 -20.32
CA SER A 155 -17.23 -3.54 -21.19
C SER A 155 -17.47 -2.38 -22.15
N HIS A 156 -17.20 -1.15 -21.71
CA HIS A 156 -17.38 0.06 -22.52
C HIS A 156 -16.22 0.27 -23.51
N GLU A 157 -14.98 0.13 -23.07
CA GLU A 157 -13.79 0.41 -23.89
C GLU A 157 -13.42 -0.76 -24.82
N GLU A 158 -13.55 -2.01 -24.35
CA GLU A 158 -13.07 -3.22 -25.03
C GLU A 158 -14.07 -4.38 -24.87
N GLY A 159 -15.32 -4.16 -25.34
CA GLY A 159 -16.43 -5.11 -25.15
C GLY A 159 -16.18 -6.52 -25.71
N GLU A 160 -15.42 -6.65 -26.80
CA GLU A 160 -15.05 -7.97 -27.35
C GLU A 160 -14.15 -8.76 -26.40
N LEU A 161 -13.16 -8.10 -25.78
CA LEU A 161 -12.31 -8.70 -24.76
C LEU A 161 -13.13 -9.11 -23.54
N MET A 162 -14.05 -8.26 -23.10
CA MET A 162 -14.92 -8.57 -21.97
C MET A 162 -15.80 -9.80 -22.24
N ALA A 163 -16.44 -9.88 -23.42
CA ALA A 163 -17.25 -11.03 -23.82
C ALA A 163 -16.43 -12.32 -23.92
N HIS A 164 -15.18 -12.21 -24.37
CA HIS A 164 -14.26 -13.35 -24.40
C HIS A 164 -13.91 -13.83 -22.99
N LEU A 165 -13.59 -12.91 -22.06
CA LEU A 165 -13.34 -13.23 -20.65
C LEU A 165 -14.55 -13.89 -19.99
N GLU A 166 -15.77 -13.43 -20.29
CA GLU A 166 -17.02 -14.05 -19.80
C GLU A 166 -17.22 -15.46 -20.33
N THR A 167 -16.94 -15.69 -21.62
CA THR A 167 -16.98 -17.02 -22.23
C THR A 167 -16.01 -17.99 -21.54
N LEU A 168 -14.84 -17.49 -21.15
CA LEU A 168 -13.83 -18.25 -20.40
C LEU A 168 -14.14 -18.36 -18.90
N GLN A 169 -15.18 -17.69 -18.40
CA GLN A 169 -15.52 -17.58 -16.98
C GLN A 169 -14.37 -16.99 -16.13
N VAL A 170 -13.59 -16.09 -16.72
CA VAL A 170 -12.47 -15.40 -16.06
C VAL A 170 -12.92 -14.00 -15.67
N ALA A 171 -12.80 -13.66 -14.39
CA ALA A 171 -13.03 -12.29 -13.94
C ALA A 171 -11.85 -11.40 -14.36
N PRO A 172 -12.08 -10.17 -14.88
CA PRO A 172 -11.00 -9.25 -15.26
C PRO A 172 -9.96 -9.03 -14.14
N ALA A 173 -10.43 -8.94 -12.91
CA ALA A 173 -9.62 -8.71 -11.72
C ALA A 173 -8.59 -9.82 -11.39
N ILE A 174 -8.67 -10.98 -12.04
CA ILE A 174 -7.71 -12.08 -11.85
C ILE A 174 -6.48 -11.91 -12.78
N VAL A 175 -6.62 -11.16 -13.87
CA VAL A 175 -5.61 -11.06 -14.94
C VAL A 175 -5.03 -9.66 -15.10
N THR A 176 -5.56 -8.67 -14.37
CA THR A 176 -5.04 -7.30 -14.26
C THR A 176 -4.31 -7.10 -12.94
#